data_AF-A0A397A4D0-F1
#
_entry.id   AF-A0A397A4D0-F1
#
_cell.length_a   1.000
_cell.length_b   1.000
_cell.length_c   1.000
_cell.angle_alpha   90.00
_cell.angle_beta   90.00
_cell.angle_gamma   90.00
#
_symmetry.space_group_name_H-M   'P 1'
#
loop_
_entity.id
_entity.type
_entity.pdbx_description
1 polymer ?
#
loop_
_entity_poly.entity_id
_entity_poly.type
_entity_poly.pdbx_seq_one_letter_code
_entity_poly.pdbx_strand_id
1 'polypeptide(L)'
;MQRMQRPEEFVGRRQEDELSRLEDPFSIQVSSELFELGYTLLTDLLAPWLNPSQPTHLHDALAAAATQLTQSLAQTSPPAFILHAAADTRPNASQPSVVEHRFTPNAMGLAVLQIVTSNVRRLVLSHVDPAEVGLQDGQDQLIQALEHLIPLGTKRTDPLFSLSLQAAAAIEVGMEAFYPSSQQRTDMLTTRMGHGATLEFQLRWPVQEREQEDPRYERLILVLQLACIKEGFEHALRGTWGVCLHLVVGLPSTQSTADVLTQCIAESIQQAGFAGWKVAAGAQEVSITLQRHLHWNRVEKMGHDSGSGWIRVYPQAVATYDDVLVEVNAFVGQHASGAM
;
A
#
# COMPACT_ATOMS: atom_id res chain seq x y z
N MET A 1 14.16 19.66 -38.46
CA MET A 1 12.79 19.93 -37.99
C MET A 1 12.57 19.14 -36.69
N GLN A 2 12.74 19.81 -35.55
CA GLN A 2 12.46 19.26 -34.22
C GLN A 2 10.94 19.12 -34.05
N ARG A 3 10.47 17.89 -33.88
CA ARG A 3 9.09 17.61 -33.49
C ARG A 3 9.09 17.48 -31.97
N MET A 4 8.58 18.51 -31.29
CA MET A 4 8.37 18.54 -29.85
C MET A 4 7.49 17.37 -29.42
N GLN A 5 8.06 16.40 -28.72
CA GLN A 5 7.31 15.56 -27.79
C GLN A 5 7.07 16.37 -26.53
N ARG A 6 5.80 16.54 -26.16
CA ARG A 6 5.43 17.03 -24.82
C ARG A 6 5.84 15.95 -23.81
N PRO A 7 6.54 16.29 -22.73
CA PRO A 7 6.87 15.31 -21.71
C PRO A 7 5.59 14.96 -20.94
N GLU A 8 5.23 13.68 -20.97
CA GLU A 8 4.28 13.12 -20.02
C GLU A 8 4.83 13.33 -18.60
N GLU A 9 3.99 13.81 -17.70
CA GLU A 9 4.34 14.12 -16.31
C GLU A 9 4.81 12.84 -15.61
N PHE A 10 6.15 12.67 -15.55
CA PHE A 10 6.86 11.72 -14.70
C PHE A 10 6.49 11.98 -13.23
N VAL A 11 5.56 11.20 -12.68
CA VAL A 11 5.18 11.28 -11.25
C VAL A 11 6.23 10.60 -10.35
N GLY A 12 7.14 9.79 -10.90
CA GLY A 12 8.20 9.10 -10.14
C GLY A 12 9.44 9.94 -9.80
N ARG A 13 9.77 10.97 -10.60
CA ARG A 13 10.92 11.85 -10.32
C ARG A 13 10.61 13.06 -9.46
N ARG A 14 9.33 13.47 -9.38
CA ARG A 14 8.96 14.57 -8.46
C ARG A 14 9.20 14.19 -7.00
N GLN A 15 9.08 12.92 -6.61
CA GLN A 15 9.41 12.52 -5.24
C GLN A 15 10.91 12.57 -4.94
N GLU A 16 11.80 12.19 -5.88
CA GLU A 16 13.26 12.28 -5.65
C GLU A 16 13.77 13.74 -5.66
N ASP A 17 13.20 14.60 -6.51
CA ASP A 17 13.53 16.04 -6.52
C ASP A 17 12.83 16.84 -5.39
N GLU A 18 11.73 16.33 -4.81
CA GLU A 18 11.15 16.89 -3.57
C GLU A 18 11.88 16.39 -2.31
N LEU A 19 12.44 15.16 -2.33
CA LEU A 19 13.32 14.63 -1.29
C LEU A 19 14.66 15.37 -1.17
N SER A 20 15.03 16.17 -2.16
CA SER A 20 16.22 17.03 -2.11
C SER A 20 15.94 18.44 -1.59
N ARG A 21 14.68 18.77 -1.23
CA ARG A 21 14.36 19.95 -0.41
C ARG A 21 14.50 19.60 1.07
N LEU A 22 15.75 19.60 1.50
CA LEU A 22 16.16 19.57 2.92
C LEU A 22 15.76 20.88 3.62
N GLU A 23 14.46 21.09 3.80
CA GLU A 23 13.91 21.91 4.88
C GLU A 23 13.26 21.02 5.96
N ASP A 24 13.54 19.71 5.95
CA ASP A 24 13.23 18.84 7.09
C ASP A 24 14.09 19.29 8.29
N PRO A 25 13.49 19.76 9.40
CA PRO A 25 14.25 20.05 10.61
C PRO A 25 14.88 18.73 11.09
N PHE A 26 16.19 18.59 10.86
CA PHE A 26 16.99 17.43 11.25
C PHE A 26 17.05 17.30 12.76
N SER A 27 16.10 16.54 13.32
CA SER A 27 16.34 15.78 14.54
C SER A 27 16.33 14.29 14.17
N ILE A 28 17.48 13.64 14.28
CA ILE A 28 17.64 12.19 14.14
C ILE A 28 17.52 11.61 15.54
N GLN A 29 16.29 11.53 16.05
CA GLN A 29 16.04 10.89 17.33
C GLN A 29 14.99 9.80 17.14
N VAL A 30 15.38 8.58 17.49
CA VAL A 30 14.44 7.48 17.72
C VAL A 30 14.23 7.44 19.23
N SER A 31 13.03 7.75 19.70
CA SER A 31 12.70 7.75 21.14
C SER A 31 11.32 7.17 21.38
N SER A 32 11.15 6.52 22.54
CA SER A 32 9.86 5.99 22.99
C SER A 32 8.79 7.08 23.12
N GLU A 33 9.17 8.24 23.65
CA GLU A 33 8.30 9.40 23.82
C GLU A 33 7.65 9.86 22.51
N LEU A 34 8.35 9.75 21.37
CA LEU A 34 7.80 10.12 20.07
C LEU A 34 6.75 9.11 19.57
N PHE A 35 6.96 7.81 19.83
CA PHE A 35 5.99 6.78 19.48
C PHE A 35 4.75 6.86 20.39
N GLU A 36 4.93 7.10 21.68
CA GLU A 36 3.85 7.30 22.65
C GLU A 36 3.02 8.56 22.33
N LEU A 37 3.69 9.67 22.03
CA LEU A 37 3.02 10.90 21.61
C LEU A 37 2.27 10.70 20.28
N GLY A 38 2.89 10.01 19.32
CA GLY A 38 2.27 9.67 18.04
C GLY A 38 1.00 8.84 18.25
N TYR A 39 1.06 7.80 19.09
CA TYR A 39 -0.10 7.00 19.45
C TYR A 39 -1.21 7.82 20.10
N THR A 40 -0.88 8.60 21.15
CA THR A 40 -1.85 9.43 21.89
C THR A 40 -2.56 10.42 20.97
N LEU A 41 -1.80 11.11 20.11
CA LEU A 41 -2.36 12.05 19.14
C LEU A 41 -3.26 11.33 18.13
N LEU A 42 -2.86 10.15 17.63
CA LEU A 42 -3.70 9.37 16.72
C LEU A 42 -5.00 8.94 17.38
N THR A 43 -4.95 8.39 18.59
CA THR A 43 -6.16 7.94 19.29
C THR A 43 -7.10 9.07 19.62
N ASP A 44 -6.59 10.26 19.95
CA ASP A 44 -7.43 11.41 20.29
C ASP A 44 -8.02 12.09 19.04
N LEU A 45 -7.22 12.24 17.98
CA LEU A 45 -7.67 12.85 16.72
C LEU A 45 -8.63 11.94 15.95
N LEU A 46 -8.40 10.63 16.00
CA LEU A 46 -9.18 9.61 15.29
C LEU A 46 -10.06 8.78 16.26
N ALA A 47 -10.37 9.34 17.42
CA ALA A 47 -11.16 8.71 18.48
C ALA A 47 -12.45 8.02 18.01
N PRO A 48 -13.26 8.60 17.09
CA PRO A 48 -14.48 7.93 16.62
C PRO A 48 -14.25 6.56 16.00
N TRP A 49 -13.04 6.31 15.49
CA TRP A 49 -12.68 5.07 14.82
C TRP A 49 -11.78 4.19 15.67
N LEU A 50 -10.80 4.77 16.36
CA LEU A 50 -9.82 4.01 17.15
C LEU A 50 -10.31 3.70 18.58
N ASN A 51 -11.16 4.55 19.15
CA ASN A 51 -11.63 4.40 20.51
C ASN A 51 -13.08 4.91 20.68
N PRO A 52 -14.07 4.24 20.06
CA PRO A 52 -15.46 4.72 20.04
C PRO A 52 -16.11 4.75 21.43
N SER A 53 -15.52 4.07 22.42
CA SER A 53 -15.97 4.05 23.82
C SER A 53 -15.45 5.23 24.66
N GLN A 54 -14.48 6.00 24.16
CA GLN A 54 -13.88 7.12 24.89
C GLN A 54 -14.38 8.48 24.40
N PRO A 55 -14.22 9.53 25.22
CA PRO A 55 -14.66 10.88 24.85
C PRO A 55 -13.92 11.40 23.62
N THR A 56 -14.66 11.88 22.63
CA THR A 56 -14.16 12.46 21.37
C THR A 56 -13.77 13.94 21.51
N HIS A 57 -13.30 14.38 22.68
CA HIS A 57 -13.12 15.81 22.98
C HIS A 57 -12.19 16.54 22.01
N LEU A 58 -11.02 15.97 21.69
CA LEU A 58 -10.09 16.58 20.76
C LEU A 58 -10.63 16.55 19.33
N HIS A 59 -11.17 15.41 18.90
CA HIS A 59 -11.81 15.25 17.60
C HIS A 59 -12.91 16.30 17.37
N ASP A 60 -13.85 16.40 18.32
CA ASP A 60 -15.01 17.30 18.23
C ASP A 60 -14.59 18.77 18.30
N ALA A 61 -13.66 19.12 19.20
CA ALA A 61 -13.14 20.47 19.33
C ALA A 61 -12.45 20.92 18.02
N LEU A 62 -11.63 20.05 17.43
CA LEU A 62 -10.92 20.35 16.19
C LEU A 62 -11.88 20.38 14.99
N ALA A 63 -12.86 19.48 14.92
CA ALA A 63 -13.90 19.51 13.90
C ALA A 63 -14.74 20.80 13.99
N ALA A 64 -15.11 21.23 15.20
CA ALA A 64 -15.81 22.49 15.45
C ALA A 64 -14.95 23.70 15.07
N ALA A 65 -13.67 23.72 15.45
CA ALA A 65 -12.73 24.78 15.11
C ALA A 65 -12.51 24.89 13.59
N ALA A 66 -12.34 23.76 12.89
CA ALA A 66 -12.24 23.73 11.44
C ALA A 66 -13.51 24.30 10.79
N THR A 67 -14.69 23.93 11.28
CA THR A 67 -15.97 24.45 10.79
C THR A 67 -16.09 25.96 11.02
N GLN A 68 -15.70 26.46 12.19
CA GLN A 68 -15.70 27.90 12.50
C GLN A 68 -14.71 28.68 11.62
N LEU A 69 -13.54 28.11 11.35
CA LEU A 69 -12.54 28.72 10.47
C LEU A 69 -13.06 28.81 9.03
N THR A 70 -13.66 27.74 8.51
CA THR A 70 -14.31 27.73 7.20
C THR A 70 -15.43 28.78 7.11
N GLN A 71 -16.28 28.86 8.13
CA GLN A 71 -17.35 29.87 8.19
C GLN A 71 -16.80 31.30 8.23
N SER A 72 -15.75 31.53 9.01
CA SER A 72 -15.11 32.85 9.11
C SER A 72 -14.45 33.27 7.80
N LEU A 73 -13.74 32.36 7.14
CA LEU A 73 -13.11 32.59 5.84
C LEU A 73 -14.14 32.80 4.72
N ALA A 74 -15.28 32.10 4.76
CA ALA A 74 -16.37 32.27 3.81
C ALA A 74 -17.11 33.62 3.97
N GLN A 75 -17.14 34.16 5.20
CA GLN A 75 -17.73 35.47 5.50
C GLN A 75 -16.81 36.64 5.11
N THR A 76 -15.50 36.41 5.00
CA THR A 76 -14.55 37.39 4.46
C THR A 76 -14.51 37.29 2.92
N SER A 77 -15.25 38.14 2.21
CA SER A 77 -15.02 38.36 0.77
C SER A 77 -13.60 38.92 0.53
N PRO A 78 -12.93 38.64 -0.60
CA PRO A 78 -11.47 38.50 -0.64
C PRO A 78 -10.74 39.85 -0.54
N PRO A 79 -9.56 39.87 0.10
CA PRO A 79 -8.36 40.00 -0.71
C PRO A 79 -7.16 39.15 -0.22
N ALA A 80 -6.43 38.60 -1.19
CA ALA A 80 -4.96 38.56 -1.21
C ALA A 80 -4.20 38.11 0.05
N PHE A 81 -4.46 36.90 0.57
CA PHE A 81 -3.39 36.12 1.21
C PHE A 81 -2.88 35.07 0.22
N ILE A 82 -2.10 35.55 -0.76
CA ILE A 82 -1.22 34.68 -1.53
C ILE A 82 -0.07 34.33 -0.60
N LEU A 83 -0.24 33.27 0.18
CA LEU A 83 0.91 32.51 0.66
C LEU A 83 1.50 31.85 -0.57
N HIS A 84 2.68 32.30 -0.99
CA HIS A 84 3.47 31.69 -2.06
C HIS A 84 3.81 30.23 -1.70
N ALA A 85 2.88 29.31 -1.92
CA ALA A 85 3.21 27.93 -2.25
C ALA A 85 3.48 27.92 -3.76
N ALA A 86 4.64 27.39 -4.14
CA ALA A 86 5.18 27.42 -5.50
C ALA A 86 4.11 27.14 -6.58
N ALA A 87 4.08 28.02 -7.57
CA ALA A 87 3.12 28.01 -8.66
C ALA A 87 3.36 26.80 -9.59
N ASP A 88 2.46 25.82 -9.56
CA ASP A 88 2.13 25.02 -10.74
C ASP A 88 0.90 25.66 -11.40
N THR A 89 1.13 26.24 -12.58
CA THR A 89 0.16 27.04 -13.33
C THR A 89 -0.74 26.14 -14.17
N ARG A 90 -2.02 26.00 -13.78
CA ARG A 90 -3.13 25.74 -14.72
C ARG A 90 -4.37 26.56 -14.32
N PRO A 91 -4.96 27.37 -15.22
CA PRO A 91 -6.17 28.11 -14.94
C PRO A 91 -7.37 27.26 -15.34
N ASN A 92 -8.06 26.65 -14.36
CA ASN A 92 -9.51 26.41 -14.38
C ASN A 92 -9.91 25.47 -13.24
N ALA A 93 -10.42 26.08 -12.18
CA ALA A 93 -11.53 25.63 -11.34
C ALA A 93 -11.42 26.43 -10.04
N SER A 94 -12.50 27.10 -9.65
CA SER A 94 -12.71 27.65 -8.33
C SER A 94 -12.36 26.61 -7.25
N GLN A 95 -11.13 26.66 -6.74
CA GLN A 95 -10.68 25.85 -5.61
C GLN A 95 -11.19 26.52 -4.33
N PRO A 96 -12.06 25.85 -3.53
CA PRO A 96 -12.30 26.28 -2.16
C PRO A 96 -10.98 26.22 -1.38
N SER A 97 -10.84 27.09 -0.39
CA SER A 97 -9.53 27.54 0.09
C SER A 97 -8.67 26.39 0.66
N VAL A 98 -7.41 26.30 0.22
CA VAL A 98 -6.44 25.24 0.59
C VAL A 98 -6.21 25.11 2.11
N VAL A 99 -6.57 26.14 2.89
CA VAL A 99 -6.48 26.15 4.36
C VAL A 99 -7.61 25.33 5.01
N GLU A 100 -8.81 25.28 4.40
CA GLU A 100 -10.00 24.60 4.94
C GLU A 100 -9.78 23.11 5.20
N HIS A 101 -8.89 22.46 4.45
CA HIS A 101 -8.68 21.02 4.56
C HIS A 101 -7.50 20.63 5.45
N ARG A 102 -6.66 21.58 5.92
CA ARG A 102 -5.45 21.24 6.67
C ARG A 102 -5.69 20.98 8.16
N PHE A 103 -6.68 21.62 8.78
CA PHE A 103 -6.89 21.58 10.23
C PHE A 103 -8.08 20.71 10.67
N THR A 104 -8.49 19.76 9.83
CA THR A 104 -9.51 18.77 10.23
C THR A 104 -8.86 17.63 11.05
N PRO A 105 -9.64 16.89 11.87
CA PRO A 105 -9.12 15.71 12.57
C PRO A 105 -8.45 14.70 11.63
N ASN A 106 -9.04 14.46 10.44
CA ASN A 106 -8.47 13.54 9.47
C ASN A 106 -7.16 14.05 8.87
N ALA A 107 -7.05 15.34 8.57
CA ALA A 107 -5.84 15.91 8.01
C ALA A 107 -4.70 15.96 9.04
N MET A 108 -5.01 16.31 10.29
CA MET A 108 -4.05 16.25 11.39
C MET A 108 -3.63 14.81 11.69
N GLY A 109 -4.58 13.87 11.72
CA GLY A 109 -4.28 12.44 11.86
C GLY A 109 -3.37 11.92 10.75
N LEU A 110 -3.58 12.36 9.50
CA LEU A 110 -2.71 12.01 8.38
C LEU A 110 -1.29 12.54 8.57
N ALA A 111 -1.14 13.79 9.02
CA ALA A 111 0.17 14.37 9.31
C ALA A 111 0.90 13.61 10.43
N VAL A 112 0.19 13.22 11.50
CA VAL A 112 0.75 12.39 12.57
C VAL A 112 1.17 11.02 12.03
N LEU A 113 0.35 10.38 11.19
CA LEU A 113 0.73 9.11 10.55
C LEU A 113 1.99 9.26 9.69
N GLN A 114 2.17 10.37 8.96
CA GLN A 114 3.39 10.64 8.20
C GLN A 114 4.62 10.76 9.10
N ILE A 115 4.48 11.43 10.24
CA ILE A 115 5.54 11.52 11.26
C ILE A 115 5.87 10.13 11.81
N VAL A 116 4.87 9.34 12.18
CA VAL A 116 5.04 7.96 12.65
C VAL A 116 5.75 7.11 11.59
N THR A 117 5.29 7.11 10.33
CA THR A 117 5.94 6.36 9.24
C THR A 117 7.40 6.75 9.08
N SER A 118 7.74 8.04 9.16
CA SER A 118 9.11 8.52 9.05
C SER A 118 9.98 8.02 10.21
N ASN A 119 9.48 8.05 11.45
CA ASN A 119 10.21 7.55 12.61
C ASN A 119 10.37 6.02 12.61
N VAL A 120 9.35 5.28 12.18
CA VAL A 120 9.43 3.83 11.98
C VAL A 120 10.49 3.50 10.92
N ARG A 121 10.54 4.25 9.82
CA ARG A 121 11.60 4.10 8.81
C ARG A 121 12.98 4.30 9.42
N ARG A 122 13.15 5.33 10.25
CA ARG A 122 14.43 5.63 10.91
C ARG A 122 14.83 4.53 11.88
N LEU A 123 13.89 4.00 12.67
CA LEU A 123 14.12 2.86 13.55
C LEU A 123 14.64 1.63 12.78
N VAL A 124 14.00 1.30 11.66
CA VAL A 124 14.42 0.19 10.79
C VAL A 124 15.82 0.43 10.21
N LEU A 125 16.10 1.64 9.73
CA LEU A 125 17.41 2.01 9.18
C LEU A 125 18.52 2.09 10.22
N SER A 126 18.20 2.42 11.47
CA SER A 126 19.19 2.53 12.55
C SER A 126 19.54 1.17 13.16
N HIS A 127 18.79 0.10 12.84
CA HIS A 127 18.94 -1.23 13.44
C HIS A 127 18.90 -1.21 14.98
N VAL A 128 18.22 -0.21 15.57
CA VAL A 128 17.97 -0.16 17.01
C VAL A 128 16.91 -1.19 17.33
N ASP A 129 17.08 -1.91 18.44
CA ASP A 129 16.09 -2.88 18.88
C ASP A 129 14.75 -2.16 19.14
N PRO A 130 13.64 -2.51 18.46
CA PRO A 130 12.32 -1.92 18.69
C PRO A 130 11.91 -1.93 20.17
N ALA A 131 12.35 -2.94 20.94
CA ALA A 131 12.07 -3.04 22.37
C ALA A 131 12.70 -1.89 23.19
N GLU A 132 13.84 -1.34 22.76
CA GLU A 132 14.51 -0.21 23.43
C GLU A 132 13.72 1.10 23.32
N VAL A 133 12.82 1.17 22.33
CA VAL A 133 11.97 2.35 22.09
C VAL A 133 10.50 2.06 22.41
N GLY A 134 10.24 0.98 23.14
CA GLY A 134 8.92 0.61 23.64
C GLY A 134 8.04 -0.20 22.69
N LEU A 135 8.50 -0.50 21.47
CA LEU A 135 7.73 -1.27 20.48
C LEU A 135 7.98 -2.77 20.66
N GLN A 136 6.98 -3.51 21.13
CA GLN A 136 7.08 -4.95 21.40
C GLN A 136 6.21 -5.79 20.44
N ASP A 137 6.86 -6.74 19.74
CA ASP A 137 6.29 -7.93 19.07
C ASP A 137 4.86 -7.81 18.53
N GLY A 138 4.54 -6.78 17.75
CA GLY A 138 3.22 -6.58 17.15
C GLY A 138 2.06 -6.36 18.13
N GLN A 139 2.32 -6.33 19.44
CA GLN A 139 1.31 -6.18 20.50
C GLN A 139 1.20 -4.74 21.00
N ASP A 140 2.05 -3.85 20.51
CA ASP A 140 2.04 -2.43 20.87
C ASP A 140 0.74 -1.73 20.45
N GLN A 141 0.26 -0.80 21.27
CA GLN A 141 -0.97 -0.06 21.03
C GLN A 141 -0.92 0.78 19.74
N LEU A 142 0.25 1.32 19.39
CA LEU A 142 0.46 2.01 18.13
C LEU A 142 0.29 1.07 16.95
N ILE A 143 0.87 -0.13 17.03
CA ILE A 143 0.74 -1.14 15.96
C ILE A 143 -0.73 -1.51 15.81
N GLN A 144 -1.43 -1.82 16.92
CA GLN A 144 -2.87 -2.13 16.90
C GLN A 144 -3.71 -0.99 16.33
N ALA A 145 -3.41 0.26 16.64
CA ALA A 145 -4.09 1.41 16.07
C ALA A 145 -3.88 1.51 14.55
N LEU A 146 -2.63 1.36 14.08
CA LEU A 146 -2.32 1.32 12.65
C LEU A 146 -3.06 0.16 11.95
N GLU A 147 -3.10 -1.01 12.59
CA GLU A 147 -3.86 -2.18 12.13
C GLU A 147 -5.36 -1.89 11.99
N HIS A 148 -5.94 -1.20 12.97
CA HIS A 148 -7.35 -0.86 12.99
C HIS A 148 -7.73 0.18 11.93
N LEU A 149 -6.82 1.09 11.56
CA LEU A 149 -7.07 2.11 10.53
C LEU A 149 -7.12 1.56 9.10
N ILE A 150 -6.33 0.52 8.81
CA ILE A 150 -6.22 -0.05 7.46
C ILE A 150 -7.56 -0.51 6.86
N PRO A 151 -8.43 -1.27 7.56
CA PRO A 151 -9.70 -1.69 6.99
C PRO A 151 -10.72 -0.55 6.81
N LEU A 152 -10.47 0.65 7.35
CA LEU A 152 -11.45 1.76 7.33
C LEU A 152 -11.50 2.53 6.00
N GLY A 153 -10.52 2.33 5.12
CA GLY A 153 -10.45 3.02 3.82
C GLY A 153 -9.91 2.08 2.75
N THR A 154 -10.76 1.19 2.24
CA THR A 154 -10.38 0.19 1.24
C THR A 154 -10.47 0.73 -0.19
N LYS A 155 -11.38 1.69 -0.43
CA LYS A 155 -11.62 2.30 -1.74
C LYS A 155 -11.21 3.77 -1.75
N ARG A 156 -10.74 4.28 -2.90
CA ARG A 156 -10.36 5.69 -3.07
C ARG A 156 -11.48 6.68 -2.77
N THR A 157 -12.74 6.22 -2.87
CA THR A 157 -13.93 7.00 -2.56
C THR A 157 -14.21 7.10 -1.06
N ASP A 158 -13.55 6.29 -0.24
CA ASP A 158 -13.79 6.26 1.20
C ASP A 158 -13.20 7.52 1.85
N PRO A 159 -13.92 8.15 2.80
CA PRO A 159 -13.46 9.39 3.43
C PRO A 159 -12.17 9.22 4.25
N LEU A 160 -11.86 7.99 4.66
CA LEU A 160 -10.67 7.63 5.43
C LEU A 160 -9.57 6.99 4.58
N PHE A 161 -9.71 6.98 3.25
CA PHE A 161 -8.76 6.34 2.34
C PHE A 161 -7.32 6.79 2.56
N SER A 162 -7.07 8.10 2.68
CA SER A 162 -5.73 8.63 2.90
C SER A 162 -5.12 8.19 4.23
N LEU A 163 -5.93 8.10 5.30
CA LEU A 163 -5.50 7.62 6.61
C LEU A 163 -5.16 6.12 6.56
N SER A 164 -6.03 5.32 5.94
CA SER A 164 -5.80 3.89 5.71
C SER A 164 -4.52 3.63 4.91
N LEU A 165 -4.32 4.36 3.81
CA LEU A 165 -3.12 4.26 2.98
C LEU A 165 -1.84 4.61 3.77
N GLN A 166 -1.87 5.68 4.57
CA GLN A 166 -0.69 6.07 5.35
C GLN A 166 -0.41 5.10 6.51
N ALA A 167 -1.46 4.63 7.20
CA ALA A 167 -1.32 3.59 8.22
C ALA A 167 -0.75 2.30 7.61
N ALA A 168 -1.16 2.01 6.37
CA ALA A 168 -0.62 0.89 5.63
C ALA A 168 0.86 1.01 5.32
N ALA A 169 1.28 2.18 4.84
CA ALA A 169 2.68 2.48 4.58
C ALA A 169 3.53 2.40 5.87
N ALA A 170 2.98 2.83 7.02
CA ALA A 170 3.67 2.71 8.31
C ALA A 170 3.94 1.23 8.69
N ILE A 171 2.94 0.36 8.55
CA ILE A 171 3.09 -1.09 8.80
C ILE A 171 4.06 -1.74 7.81
N GLU A 172 4.02 -1.37 6.53
CA GLU A 172 4.91 -1.91 5.51
C GLU A 172 6.36 -1.53 5.78
N VAL A 173 6.62 -0.25 6.06
CA VAL A 173 7.95 0.25 6.39
C VAL A 173 8.48 -0.37 7.69
N GLY A 174 7.61 -0.55 8.68
CA GLY A 174 7.98 -1.13 9.99
C GLY A 174 7.94 -2.64 10.05
N MET A 175 7.66 -3.35 8.95
CA MET A 175 7.37 -4.79 8.95
C MET A 175 8.43 -5.61 9.70
N GLU A 176 9.71 -5.34 9.46
CA GLU A 176 10.82 -6.07 10.11
C GLU A 176 11.03 -5.68 11.57
N ALA A 177 10.73 -4.43 11.93
CA ALA A 177 10.81 -3.96 13.31
C ALA A 177 9.63 -4.48 14.15
N PHE A 178 8.42 -4.49 13.59
CA PHE A 178 7.20 -4.89 14.29
C PHE A 178 7.04 -6.39 14.40
N TYR A 179 7.52 -7.13 13.39
CA TYR A 179 7.37 -8.58 13.27
C TYR A 179 8.74 -9.18 12.86
N PRO A 180 9.66 -9.36 13.82
CA PRO A 180 11.03 -9.75 13.52
C PRO A 180 11.14 -11.14 12.88
N SER A 181 10.23 -12.06 13.16
CA SER A 181 10.25 -13.39 12.55
C SER A 181 9.46 -13.45 11.23
N SER A 182 9.97 -14.24 10.27
CA SER A 182 9.25 -14.53 9.02
C SER A 182 7.90 -15.21 9.26
N GLN A 183 7.79 -16.01 10.32
CA GLN A 183 6.54 -16.64 10.72
C GLN A 183 5.50 -15.60 11.17
N GLN A 184 5.86 -14.69 12.08
CA GLN A 184 4.96 -13.61 12.52
C GLN A 184 4.50 -12.71 11.37
N ARG A 185 5.41 -12.37 10.44
CA ARG A 185 5.05 -11.60 9.22
C ARG A 185 4.05 -12.34 8.34
N THR A 186 4.25 -13.65 8.20
CA THR A 186 3.37 -14.52 7.43
C THR A 186 2.01 -14.63 8.10
N ASP A 187 1.97 -14.95 9.39
CA ASP A 187 0.75 -15.07 10.19
C ASP A 187 -0.05 -13.77 10.25
N MET A 188 0.64 -12.63 10.42
CA MET A 188 0.00 -11.32 10.40
C MET A 188 -0.66 -11.04 9.04
N LEU A 189 0.05 -11.30 7.93
CA LEU A 189 -0.52 -11.05 6.61
C LEU A 189 -1.63 -12.03 6.26
N THR A 190 -1.49 -13.31 6.57
CA THR A 190 -2.52 -14.32 6.29
C THR A 190 -3.79 -14.05 7.09
N THR A 191 -3.68 -13.71 8.37
CA THR A 191 -4.84 -13.36 9.22
C THR A 191 -5.62 -12.18 8.65
N ARG A 192 -4.94 -11.21 8.01
CA ARG A 192 -5.56 -10.01 7.44
C ARG A 192 -6.22 -10.21 6.07
N MET A 193 -6.00 -11.35 5.42
CA MET A 193 -6.55 -11.59 4.08
C MET A 193 -8.04 -11.91 4.09
N GLY A 194 -8.60 -12.30 5.24
CA GLY A 194 -10.02 -12.60 5.38
C GLY A 194 -10.48 -13.74 4.45
N HIS A 195 -11.76 -13.69 4.08
CA HIS A 195 -12.36 -14.65 3.16
C HIS A 195 -12.63 -14.02 1.79
N GLY A 196 -12.55 -14.80 0.71
CA GLY A 196 -12.91 -14.36 -0.64
C GLY A 196 -12.05 -13.26 -1.24
N ALA A 197 -10.74 -13.47 -1.38
CA ALA A 197 -9.86 -12.53 -2.05
C ALA A 197 -9.75 -12.76 -3.58
N THR A 198 -9.26 -11.75 -4.28
CA THR A 198 -8.71 -11.92 -5.64
C THR A 198 -7.19 -12.01 -5.56
N LEU A 199 -6.59 -13.03 -6.16
CA LEU A 199 -5.16 -13.21 -6.26
C LEU A 199 -4.68 -12.81 -7.66
N GLU A 200 -3.57 -12.08 -7.76
CA GLU A 200 -2.88 -11.79 -9.01
C GLU A 200 -1.43 -12.28 -8.90
N PHE A 201 -1.12 -13.35 -9.60
CA PHE A 201 0.25 -13.82 -9.80
C PHE A 201 0.83 -13.02 -10.96
N GLN A 202 1.84 -12.19 -10.71
CA GLN A 202 2.52 -11.40 -11.73
C GLN A 202 3.95 -11.88 -11.91
N LEU A 203 4.30 -12.17 -13.16
CA LEU A 203 5.64 -12.57 -13.60
C LEU A 203 6.10 -11.67 -14.74
N ARG A 204 7.40 -11.35 -14.78
CA ARG A 204 8.05 -10.99 -16.04
C ARG A 204 8.07 -12.23 -16.94
N TRP A 205 7.80 -12.10 -18.23
CA TRP A 205 7.63 -13.30 -19.08
C TRP A 205 8.36 -13.20 -20.43
N PRO A 206 9.15 -14.22 -20.83
CA PRO A 206 9.56 -15.38 -20.03
C PRO A 206 10.46 -14.97 -18.85
N VAL A 207 10.43 -15.75 -17.77
CA VAL A 207 11.35 -15.52 -16.64
C VAL A 207 12.73 -16.07 -17.02
N GLN A 208 13.74 -15.20 -16.95
CA GLN A 208 15.12 -15.55 -17.24
C GLN A 208 15.99 -15.29 -16.01
N GLU A 209 16.77 -16.30 -15.62
CA GLU A 209 17.80 -16.19 -14.60
C GLU A 209 19.17 -16.37 -15.27
N ARG A 210 20.02 -15.33 -15.20
CA ARG A 210 21.38 -15.35 -15.77
C ARG A 210 21.43 -15.82 -17.25
N GLU A 211 20.54 -15.26 -18.08
CA GLU A 211 20.40 -15.55 -19.52
C GLU A 211 19.81 -16.92 -19.89
N GLN A 212 19.40 -17.73 -18.91
CA GLN A 212 18.67 -18.98 -19.15
C GLN A 212 17.22 -18.84 -18.69
N GLU A 213 16.29 -19.43 -19.45
CA GLU A 213 14.90 -19.54 -19.01
C GLU A 213 14.82 -20.47 -17.80
N ASP A 214 14.08 -20.04 -16.76
CA ASP A 214 13.80 -20.89 -15.61
C ASP A 214 12.44 -21.59 -15.80
N PRO A 215 12.42 -22.89 -16.14
CA PRO A 215 11.19 -23.61 -16.44
C PRO A 215 10.28 -23.79 -15.21
N ARG A 216 10.77 -23.53 -13.99
CA ARG A 216 9.96 -23.62 -12.76
C ARG A 216 8.80 -22.62 -12.77
N TYR A 217 8.98 -21.45 -13.37
CA TYR A 217 7.92 -20.43 -13.47
C TYR A 217 6.82 -20.82 -14.46
N GLU A 218 7.16 -21.46 -15.57
CA GLU A 218 6.16 -22.03 -16.48
C GLU A 218 5.37 -23.14 -15.79
N ARG A 219 6.09 -24.05 -15.14
CA ARG A 219 5.47 -25.12 -14.36
C ARG A 219 4.55 -24.57 -13.27
N LEU A 220 4.96 -23.52 -12.57
CA LEU A 220 4.16 -22.87 -11.53
C LEU A 220 2.81 -22.41 -12.06
N ILE A 221 2.79 -21.69 -13.18
CA ILE A 221 1.54 -21.18 -13.77
C ILE A 221 0.64 -22.35 -14.18
N LEU A 222 1.19 -23.40 -14.80
CA LEU A 222 0.42 -24.58 -15.19
C LEU A 222 -0.18 -25.31 -14.00
N VAL A 223 0.60 -25.52 -12.93
CA VAL A 223 0.14 -26.18 -11.70
C VAL A 223 -0.94 -25.34 -11.01
N LEU A 224 -0.76 -24.01 -10.93
CA LEU A 224 -1.75 -23.10 -10.34
C LEU A 224 -3.07 -23.10 -11.13
N GLN A 225 -3.02 -23.06 -12.47
CA GLN A 225 -4.23 -23.17 -13.28
C GLN A 225 -4.95 -24.49 -13.05
N LEU A 226 -4.21 -25.60 -12.97
CA LEU A 226 -4.79 -26.91 -12.67
C LEU A 226 -5.43 -26.95 -11.28
N ALA A 227 -4.79 -26.34 -10.28
CA ALA A 227 -5.34 -26.22 -8.93
C ALA A 227 -6.65 -25.40 -8.94
N CYS A 228 -6.68 -24.27 -9.64
CA CYS A 228 -7.89 -23.46 -9.79
C CYS A 228 -9.04 -24.26 -10.43
N ILE A 229 -8.76 -25.06 -11.46
CA ILE A 229 -9.76 -25.91 -12.10
C ILE A 229 -10.31 -26.97 -11.12
N LYS A 230 -9.44 -27.62 -10.35
CA LYS A 230 -9.84 -28.66 -9.38
C LYS A 230 -10.71 -28.11 -8.26
N GLU A 231 -10.35 -26.94 -7.75
CA GLU A 231 -11.06 -26.29 -6.64
C GLU A 231 -12.28 -25.46 -7.12
N GLY A 232 -12.45 -25.31 -8.44
CA GLY A 232 -13.55 -24.53 -9.01
C GLY A 232 -13.38 -23.02 -8.87
N PHE A 233 -12.15 -22.53 -8.76
CA PHE A 233 -11.86 -21.09 -8.67
C PHE A 233 -11.98 -20.42 -10.04
N GLU A 234 -12.57 -19.23 -10.06
CA GLU A 234 -12.54 -18.36 -11.23
C GLU A 234 -11.09 -17.98 -11.51
N HIS A 235 -10.63 -18.12 -12.75
CA HIS A 235 -9.25 -17.78 -13.10
C HIS A 235 -9.09 -17.34 -14.55
N ALA A 236 -8.14 -16.44 -14.80
CA ALA A 236 -7.79 -15.97 -16.12
C ALA A 236 -6.29 -15.75 -16.25
N LEU A 237 -5.72 -16.20 -17.39
CA LEU A 237 -4.35 -15.93 -17.78
C LEU A 237 -4.32 -14.77 -18.78
N ARG A 238 -3.49 -13.75 -18.52
CA ARG A 238 -3.30 -12.57 -19.38
C ARG A 238 -1.82 -12.25 -19.47
N GLY A 239 -1.34 -11.77 -20.61
CA GLY A 239 0.07 -11.41 -20.73
C GLY A 239 0.47 -11.08 -22.16
N THR A 240 1.69 -10.60 -22.28
CA THR A 240 2.36 -10.30 -23.55
C THR A 240 3.75 -10.93 -23.50
N TRP A 241 4.07 -11.75 -24.49
CA TRP A 241 5.38 -12.40 -24.59
C TRP A 241 6.51 -11.36 -24.62
N GLY A 242 7.58 -11.62 -23.88
CA GLY A 242 8.71 -10.69 -23.73
C GLY A 242 8.48 -9.57 -22.71
N VAL A 243 7.28 -9.47 -22.13
CA VAL A 243 6.92 -8.41 -21.19
C VAL A 243 6.45 -8.99 -19.85
N CYS A 244 5.29 -9.65 -19.83
CA CYS A 244 4.63 -10.03 -18.59
C CYS A 244 3.65 -11.19 -18.76
N LEU A 245 3.39 -11.88 -17.66
CA LEU A 245 2.34 -12.88 -17.51
C LEU A 245 1.63 -12.66 -16.16
N HIS A 246 0.31 -12.66 -16.21
CA HIS A 246 -0.59 -12.49 -15.08
C HIS A 246 -1.56 -13.66 -15.01
N LEU A 247 -1.60 -14.36 -13.87
CA LEU A 247 -2.68 -15.28 -13.54
C LEU A 247 -3.55 -14.63 -12.46
N VAL A 248 -4.78 -14.28 -12.81
CA VAL A 248 -5.77 -13.73 -11.88
C VAL A 248 -6.67 -14.88 -11.40
N VAL A 249 -6.90 -14.97 -10.09
CA VAL A 249 -7.72 -16.01 -9.45
C VAL A 249 -8.72 -15.36 -8.51
N GLY A 250 -10.00 -15.67 -8.65
CA GLY A 250 -11.07 -15.25 -7.74
C GLY A 250 -11.40 -16.34 -6.75
N LEU A 251 -11.20 -16.08 -5.46
CA LEU A 251 -11.57 -17.01 -4.39
C LEU A 251 -13.02 -16.77 -3.94
N PRO A 252 -13.81 -17.82 -3.70
CA PRO A 252 -15.16 -17.69 -3.15
C PRO A 252 -15.16 -17.03 -1.76
N SER A 253 -16.19 -16.26 -1.44
CA SER A 253 -16.35 -15.60 -0.13
C SER A 253 -16.49 -16.57 1.05
N THR A 254 -16.76 -17.85 0.79
CA THR A 254 -16.79 -18.90 1.81
C THR A 254 -15.42 -19.44 2.17
N GLN A 255 -14.38 -19.09 1.41
CA GLN A 255 -13.07 -19.68 1.56
C GLN A 255 -12.09 -18.74 2.25
N SER A 256 -11.38 -19.28 3.25
CA SER A 256 -10.27 -18.59 3.92
C SER A 256 -9.13 -18.38 2.95
N THR A 257 -8.80 -17.11 2.68
CA THR A 257 -7.69 -16.76 1.78
C THR A 257 -6.35 -17.26 2.34
N ALA A 258 -6.21 -17.22 3.67
CA ALA A 258 -5.04 -17.76 4.37
C ALA A 258 -4.84 -19.26 4.11
N ASP A 259 -5.93 -20.04 4.21
CA ASP A 259 -5.86 -21.50 4.04
C ASP A 259 -5.53 -21.85 2.59
N VAL A 260 -6.13 -21.15 1.63
CA VAL A 260 -5.80 -21.31 0.21
C VAL A 260 -4.32 -21.02 -0.04
N LEU A 261 -3.77 -19.94 0.52
CA LEU A 261 -2.37 -19.58 0.32
C LEU A 261 -1.39 -20.55 1.00
N THR A 262 -1.70 -21.00 2.21
CA THR A 262 -0.83 -21.86 3.03
C THR A 262 -0.92 -23.34 2.67
N GLN A 263 -2.02 -23.77 2.04
CA GLN A 263 -2.23 -25.15 1.59
C GLN A 263 -2.13 -25.22 0.06
N CYS A 264 -3.19 -24.84 -0.66
CA CYS A 264 -3.30 -25.02 -2.11
C CYS A 264 -2.18 -24.33 -2.90
N ILE A 265 -1.91 -23.05 -2.61
CA ILE A 265 -0.88 -22.28 -3.34
C ILE A 265 0.52 -22.71 -2.90
N ALA A 266 0.75 -22.92 -1.61
CA ALA A 266 2.04 -23.41 -1.11
C ALA A 266 2.41 -24.76 -1.73
N GLU A 267 1.47 -25.72 -1.78
CA GLU A 267 1.65 -27.01 -2.44
C GLU A 267 1.95 -26.84 -3.93
N SER A 268 1.24 -25.94 -4.61
CA SER A 268 1.48 -25.65 -6.04
C SER A 268 2.89 -25.11 -6.29
N ILE A 269 3.38 -24.23 -5.41
CA ILE A 269 4.72 -23.67 -5.46
C ILE A 269 5.79 -24.75 -5.23
N GLN A 270 5.58 -25.63 -4.26
CA GLN A 270 6.48 -26.76 -4.02
C GLN A 270 6.51 -27.74 -5.20
N GLN A 271 5.35 -28.08 -5.78
CA GLN A 271 5.25 -28.94 -6.96
C GLN A 271 5.94 -28.32 -8.18
N ALA A 272 5.99 -26.99 -8.27
CA ALA A 272 6.69 -26.29 -9.33
C ALA A 272 8.23 -26.37 -9.18
N GLY A 273 8.74 -26.71 -7.99
CA GLY A 273 10.16 -26.87 -7.69
C GLY A 273 10.80 -25.71 -6.93
N PHE A 274 9.98 -24.88 -6.26
CA PHE A 274 10.45 -23.86 -5.32
C PHE A 274 10.42 -24.40 -3.88
N ALA A 275 11.29 -23.93 -3.00
CA ALA A 275 11.26 -24.31 -1.58
C ALA A 275 10.02 -23.73 -0.85
N GLY A 276 9.47 -22.62 -1.31
CA GLY A 276 8.20 -22.08 -0.84
C GLY A 276 7.93 -20.65 -1.29
N TRP A 277 7.01 -19.98 -0.59
CA TRP A 277 6.77 -18.54 -0.73
C TRP A 277 7.19 -17.80 0.54
N LYS A 278 7.55 -16.52 0.40
CA LYS A 278 7.89 -15.67 1.55
C LYS A 278 7.26 -14.29 1.41
N VAL A 279 6.85 -13.71 2.53
CA VAL A 279 6.49 -12.30 2.64
C VAL A 279 7.75 -11.46 2.40
N ALA A 280 7.63 -10.39 1.62
CA ALA A 280 8.78 -9.56 1.25
C ALA A 280 9.44 -8.89 2.48
N ALA A 281 10.51 -9.52 2.98
CA ALA A 281 11.83 -8.92 3.06
C ALA A 281 12.90 -10.04 2.93
N GLY A 282 13.82 -9.88 1.99
CA GLY A 282 14.91 -10.86 1.75
C GLY A 282 14.47 -12.22 1.16
N ALA A 283 13.33 -12.30 0.47
CA ALA A 283 12.86 -13.54 -0.14
C ALA A 283 13.69 -13.93 -1.39
N GLN A 284 14.13 -15.19 -1.46
CA GLN A 284 14.90 -15.74 -2.58
C GLN A 284 14.06 -16.56 -3.60
N GLU A 285 12.72 -16.54 -3.56
CA GLU A 285 11.90 -17.39 -4.47
C GLU A 285 10.62 -16.71 -5.01
N VAL A 286 9.51 -16.65 -4.26
CA VAL A 286 8.28 -15.95 -4.68
C VAL A 286 7.81 -15.02 -3.56
N SER A 287 7.61 -13.73 -3.86
CA SER A 287 7.20 -12.72 -2.89
C SER A 287 5.68 -12.58 -2.84
N ILE A 288 5.11 -12.56 -1.63
CA ILE A 288 3.70 -12.21 -1.43
C ILE A 288 3.59 -10.76 -0.96
N THR A 289 2.74 -9.99 -1.64
CA THR A 289 2.42 -8.60 -1.31
C THR A 289 0.91 -8.44 -1.18
N LEU A 290 0.43 -8.18 0.04
CA LEU A 290 -0.96 -7.82 0.27
C LEU A 290 -1.25 -6.46 -0.38
N GLN A 291 -2.16 -6.43 -1.34
CA GLN A 291 -2.59 -5.20 -1.99
C GLN A 291 -3.75 -4.59 -1.24
N ARG A 292 -3.57 -3.31 -0.92
CA ARG A 292 -4.58 -2.54 -0.19
C ARG A 292 -5.38 -1.63 -1.11
N HIS A 293 -4.94 -1.48 -2.36
CA HIS A 293 -5.57 -0.63 -3.37
C HIS A 293 -5.52 -1.30 -4.75
N LEU A 294 -6.55 -1.05 -5.55
CA LEU A 294 -6.67 -1.59 -6.91
C LEU A 294 -5.67 -0.95 -7.91
N HIS A 295 -5.46 0.37 -7.81
CA HIS A 295 -4.68 1.14 -8.78
C HIS A 295 -3.26 1.34 -8.26
N TRP A 296 -2.30 0.65 -8.88
CA TRP A 296 -0.90 0.69 -8.50
C TRP A 296 0.01 0.60 -9.75
N ASN A 297 1.26 1.06 -9.65
CA ASN A 297 2.16 1.16 -10.79
C ASN A 297 2.81 -0.19 -11.18
N ARG A 298 2.03 -1.01 -11.92
CA ARG A 298 2.43 -1.84 -13.08
C ARG A 298 3.93 -2.02 -13.30
N VAL A 299 4.48 -0.92 -13.82
CA VAL A 299 5.75 -0.84 -14.53
C VAL A 299 6.92 -0.75 -13.57
N GLU A 300 6.77 0.03 -12.50
CA GLU A 300 7.84 0.31 -11.54
C GLU A 300 8.35 -0.97 -10.86
N LYS A 301 7.46 -1.87 -10.42
CA LYS A 301 7.86 -3.12 -9.76
C LYS A 301 8.43 -4.16 -10.71
N MET A 302 7.95 -4.25 -11.95
CA MET A 302 8.55 -5.16 -12.94
C MET A 302 9.92 -4.68 -13.44
N GLY A 303 10.22 -3.39 -13.30
CA GLY A 303 11.50 -2.79 -13.68
C GLY A 303 12.65 -3.05 -12.70
N HIS A 304 12.36 -3.24 -11.41
CA HIS A 304 13.38 -3.31 -10.37
C HIS A 304 13.91 -4.73 -10.08
N ASP A 305 13.12 -5.79 -10.28
CA ASP A 305 13.51 -7.16 -9.93
C ASP A 305 13.27 -8.13 -11.09
N SER A 306 14.29 -8.32 -11.93
CA SER A 306 14.22 -9.15 -13.15
C SER A 306 14.11 -10.66 -12.93
N GLY A 307 14.06 -11.14 -11.67
CA GLY A 307 14.03 -12.57 -11.31
C GLY A 307 12.97 -12.98 -10.28
N SER A 308 11.99 -12.11 -9.98
CA SER A 308 11.02 -12.35 -8.89
C SER A 308 9.60 -12.48 -9.41
N GLY A 309 8.93 -13.58 -9.05
CA GLY A 309 7.48 -13.71 -9.17
C GLY A 309 6.76 -13.11 -7.97
N TRP A 310 5.64 -12.42 -8.21
CA TRP A 310 4.87 -11.74 -7.19
C TRP A 310 3.47 -12.33 -7.06
N ILE A 311 3.01 -12.55 -5.84
CA ILE A 311 1.62 -12.88 -5.53
C ILE A 311 1.00 -11.67 -4.87
N ARG A 312 0.05 -11.05 -5.54
CA ARG A 312 -0.77 -10.00 -4.97
C ARG A 312 -2.08 -10.55 -4.46
N VAL A 313 -2.47 -10.08 -3.30
CA VAL A 313 -3.73 -10.46 -2.67
C VAL A 313 -4.59 -9.21 -2.52
N TYR A 314 -5.74 -9.17 -3.18
CA TYR A 314 -6.74 -8.12 -3.05
C TYR A 314 -7.90 -8.67 -2.20
N PRO A 315 -8.07 -8.23 -0.95
CA PRO A 315 -9.23 -8.60 -0.15
C PRO A 315 -10.55 -8.26 -0.84
N GLN A 316 -11.62 -9.02 -0.55
CA GLN A 316 -12.94 -8.83 -1.17
C GLN A 316 -13.44 -7.37 -1.10
N ALA A 317 -13.18 -6.70 0.02
CA ALA A 317 -13.58 -5.33 0.26
C ALA A 317 -12.82 -4.29 -0.60
N VAL A 318 -11.68 -4.68 -1.15
CA VAL A 318 -10.78 -3.83 -1.95
C VAL A 318 -11.08 -3.95 -3.43
N ALA A 319 -11.12 -5.18 -3.96
CA ALA A 319 -11.38 -5.41 -5.38
C ALA A 319 -12.00 -6.79 -5.64
N THR A 320 -12.93 -6.84 -6.59
CA THR A 320 -13.48 -8.09 -7.12
C THR A 320 -12.57 -8.68 -8.20
N TYR A 321 -12.84 -9.93 -8.58
CA TYR A 321 -12.15 -10.60 -9.67
C TYR A 321 -12.21 -9.79 -10.97
N ASP A 322 -13.40 -9.29 -11.32
CA ASP A 322 -13.62 -8.51 -12.52
C ASP A 322 -12.89 -7.16 -12.49
N ASP A 323 -12.86 -6.49 -11.33
CA ASP A 323 -12.13 -5.21 -11.17
C ASP A 323 -10.63 -5.39 -11.47
N VAL A 324 -10.02 -6.43 -10.89
CA VAL A 324 -8.60 -6.75 -11.12
C VAL A 324 -8.37 -7.16 -12.57
N LEU A 325 -9.28 -7.95 -13.15
CA LEU A 325 -9.17 -8.41 -14.53
C LEU A 325 -9.25 -7.25 -15.53
N VAL A 326 -10.13 -6.27 -15.31
CA VAL A 326 -10.21 -5.05 -16.13
C VAL A 326 -8.90 -4.28 -16.12
N GLU A 327 -8.32 -4.06 -14.93
CA GLU A 327 -7.04 -3.38 -14.77
C GLU A 327 -5.87 -4.13 -15.44
N VAL A 328 -5.83 -5.46 -15.28
CA VAL A 328 -4.82 -6.30 -15.94
C VAL A 328 -4.98 -6.27 -17.47
N ASN A 329 -6.20 -6.34 -17.99
CA ASN A 329 -6.46 -6.25 -19.42
C ASN A 329 -6.03 -4.89 -19.99
N ALA A 330 -6.31 -3.79 -19.28
CA ALA A 330 -5.88 -2.46 -19.69
C ALA A 330 -4.35 -2.35 -19.74
N PHE A 331 -3.66 -2.88 -18.71
CA PHE A 331 -2.21 -2.91 -18.64
C PHE A 331 -1.59 -3.73 -19.79
N VAL A 332 -2.08 -4.95 -20.02
CA VAL A 332 -1.62 -5.82 -21.10
C VAL A 332 -1.88 -5.20 -22.47
N GLY A 333 -3.04 -4.56 -22.67
CA GLY A 333 -3.40 -3.89 -23.91
C GLY A 333 -2.46 -2.73 -24.27
N GLN A 334 -2.02 -1.94 -23.28
CA GLN A 334 -1.03 -0.88 -23.47
C GLN A 334 0.32 -1.43 -23.96
N HIS A 335 0.76 -2.56 -23.41
CA HIS A 335 2.05 -3.18 -23.74
C HIS A 335 2.01 -4.05 -25.01
N ALA A 336 0.85 -4.56 -25.39
CA ALA A 336 0.64 -5.19 -26.70
C ALA A 336 0.69 -4.16 -27.84
N SER A 337 0.24 -2.92 -27.58
CA SER A 337 0.19 -1.84 -28.58
C SER A 337 1.53 -1.12 -28.79
N GLY A 338 2.46 -1.20 -27.83
CA GLY A 338 3.81 -0.63 -27.93
C GLY A 338 4.88 -1.56 -28.51
N ALA A 339 4.50 -2.78 -28.89
CA ALA A 339 5.39 -3.80 -29.49
C ALA A 339 5.26 -3.92 -31.03
N MET A 340 4.54 -2.99 -31.68
CA MET A 340 4.54 -2.79 -33.14
C MET A 340 5.34 -1.54 -33.51
#